data_AF-A0AB36KYR8-F1
#
_entry.id   AF-A0AB36KYR8-F1
#
_cell.length_a   1.000
_cell.length_b   1.000
_cell.length_c   1.000
_cell.angle_alpha   90.00
_cell.angle_beta   90.00
_cell.angle_gamma   90.00
#
_symmetry.space_group_name_H-M   'P 1'
#
loop_
_entity.id
_entity.type
_entity.pdbx_description
1 polymer ?
#
loop_
_entity_poly.entity_id
_entity_poly.type
_entity_poly.pdbx_seq_one_letter_code
_entity_poly.pdbx_strand_id
1 'polypeptide(L)'
;MRIALIILAVALAGCASKTPPKLDDAAQAILDRPMPTSEQQRLWECAGTTQTLLSLPKLFKMQGHPLDWGGYIWAISERARRLGCSKAEMDAPDQGRWSSKSSSNQVKP
;
A
#
# COMPACT_ATOMS: atom_id res chain seq x y z
N MET A 1 -3.42 -31.81 -29.52
CA MET A 1 -2.34 -30.87 -29.12
C MET A 1 -2.66 -29.37 -29.36
N ARG A 2 -3.92 -28.96 -29.61
CA ARG A 2 -4.28 -27.52 -29.71
C ARG A 2 -4.82 -26.94 -28.39
N ILE A 3 -5.43 -27.78 -27.56
CA ILE A 3 -6.01 -27.37 -26.27
C ILE A 3 -4.94 -26.97 -25.25
N ALA A 4 -3.77 -27.64 -25.27
CA ALA A 4 -2.66 -27.34 -24.37
C ALA A 4 -2.08 -25.93 -24.57
N LEU A 5 -2.10 -25.40 -25.80
CA LEU A 5 -1.58 -24.06 -26.12
C LEU A 5 -2.49 -22.94 -25.59
N ILE A 6 -3.81 -23.17 -25.56
CA ILE A 6 -4.78 -22.18 -25.07
C ILE A 6 -4.66 -22.04 -23.54
N ILE A 7 -4.49 -23.15 -22.83
CA ILE A 7 -4.32 -23.16 -21.37
C ILE A 7 -3.02 -22.46 -20.96
N LEU A 8 -1.94 -22.65 -21.74
CA LEU A 8 -0.66 -21.97 -21.49
C LEU A 8 -0.78 -20.45 -21.71
N ALA A 9 -1.47 -20.01 -22.76
CA ALA A 9 -1.67 -18.59 -23.04
C ALA A 9 -2.49 -17.86 -21.95
N VAL A 10 -3.51 -18.51 -21.38
CA VAL A 10 -4.29 -17.96 -20.25
C VAL A 10 -3.46 -17.91 -18.97
N ALA A 11 -2.61 -18.91 -18.73
CA ALA A 11 -1.71 -18.92 -17.58
C ALA A 11 -0.65 -17.80 -17.65
N LEU A 12 -0.10 -17.51 -18.84
CA LEU A 12 0.84 -16.38 -19.02
C LEU A 12 0.14 -15.01 -19.01
N ALA A 13 -1.10 -14.90 -19.48
CA ALA A 13 -1.88 -13.66 -19.39
C ALA A 13 -2.22 -13.30 -17.93
N GLY A 14 -2.40 -14.29 -17.05
CA GLY A 14 -2.57 -14.10 -15.61
C GLY A 14 -1.31 -13.59 -14.89
N CYS A 15 -0.12 -13.82 -15.46
CA CYS A 15 1.14 -13.27 -14.96
C CYS A 15 1.46 -11.88 -15.53
N ALA A 16 0.81 -11.49 -16.63
CA ALA A 16 0.99 -10.17 -17.27
C ALA A 16 0.19 -9.05 -16.58
N SER A 17 -0.75 -9.39 -15.69
CA SER A 17 -1.50 -8.39 -14.93
C SER A 17 -0.67 -7.87 -13.77
N LYS A 18 -0.03 -6.70 -13.99
CA LYS A 18 0.63 -5.78 -13.04
C LYS A 18 2.13 -5.65 -13.26
N THR A 19 2.52 -5.20 -14.45
CA THR A 19 3.73 -4.39 -14.52
C THR A 19 3.54 -3.22 -13.54
N PRO A 20 4.45 -3.02 -12.57
CA PRO A 20 4.35 -1.88 -11.67
C PRO A 20 4.33 -0.58 -12.50
N PRO A 21 3.52 0.42 -12.14
CA PRO A 21 3.69 1.74 -12.70
C PRO A 21 5.10 2.24 -12.39
N LYS A 22 5.61 3.20 -13.16
CA LYS A 22 6.87 3.86 -12.82
C LYS A 22 6.71 4.49 -11.43
N LEU A 23 7.47 4.00 -10.46
CA LEU A 23 7.46 4.50 -9.09
C LEU A 23 8.45 5.66 -8.96
N ASP A 24 8.05 6.69 -8.20
CA ASP A 24 9.01 7.66 -7.71
C ASP A 24 9.80 7.10 -6.51
N ASP A 25 10.84 7.81 -6.09
CA ASP A 25 11.74 7.35 -5.02
C ASP A 25 11.00 7.13 -3.69
N ALA A 26 9.96 7.93 -3.42
CA ALA A 26 9.20 7.86 -2.18
C ALA A 26 8.21 6.68 -2.18
N ALA A 27 7.55 6.39 -3.31
CA ALA A 27 6.73 5.20 -3.49
C ALA A 27 7.59 3.93 -3.48
N GLN A 28 8.78 3.98 -4.07
CA GLN A 28 9.75 2.90 -4.01
C GLN A 28 10.21 2.64 -2.56
N ALA A 29 10.49 3.70 -1.79
CA ALA A 29 10.87 3.60 -0.38
C ALA A 29 9.78 2.96 0.50
N ILE A 30 8.51 3.04 0.13
CA ILE A 30 7.43 2.29 0.80
C ILE A 30 7.66 0.79 0.62
N LEU A 31 8.01 0.33 -0.57
CA LEU A 31 8.23 -1.09 -0.86
C LEU A 31 9.52 -1.62 -0.25
N ASP A 32 10.57 -0.79 -0.24
CA ASP A 32 11.90 -1.18 0.23
C ASP A 32 12.05 -1.11 1.75
N ARG A 33 11.07 -0.52 2.46
CA ARG A 33 11.06 -0.54 3.92
C ARG A 33 11.12 -1.99 4.41
N PRO A 34 11.99 -2.31 5.40
CA PRO A 34 12.12 -3.65 5.95
C PRO A 34 10.77 -4.27 6.31
N MET A 35 10.67 -5.59 6.15
CA MET A 35 9.49 -6.32 6.62
C MET A 35 9.44 -6.25 8.16
N PRO A 36 8.23 -6.15 8.74
CA PRO A 36 8.06 -6.11 10.19
C PRO A 36 8.61 -7.39 10.82
N THR A 37 9.26 -7.25 11.98
CA THR A 37 9.85 -8.39 12.70
C THR A 37 8.90 -8.99 13.73
N SER A 38 7.74 -8.37 13.93
CA SER A 38 6.67 -8.87 14.81
C SER A 38 5.29 -8.73 14.17
N GLU A 39 4.36 -9.58 14.61
CA GLU A 39 2.96 -9.51 14.17
C GLU A 39 2.31 -8.18 14.53
N GLN A 40 2.63 -7.63 15.71
CA GLN A 40 2.13 -6.32 16.12
C GLN A 40 2.56 -5.21 15.16
N GLN A 41 3.83 -5.20 14.74
CA GLN A 41 4.32 -4.23 13.75
C GLN A 41 3.64 -4.43 12.40
N ARG A 42 3.42 -5.68 11.98
CA ARG A 42 2.67 -6.00 10.74
C ARG A 42 1.25 -5.43 10.80
N LEU A 43 0.53 -5.67 11.89
CA LEU A 43 -0.83 -5.16 12.10
C LEU A 43 -0.88 -3.63 12.08
N TRP A 44 0.11 -2.95 12.67
CA TRP A 44 0.24 -1.49 12.61
C TRP A 44 0.55 -0.94 11.21
N GLU A 45 1.18 -1.73 10.35
CA GLU A 45 1.37 -1.38 8.95
C GLU A 45 0.12 -1.64 8.11
N CYS A 46 -0.70 -2.62 8.46
CA CYS A 46 -1.97 -2.87 7.80
C CYS A 46 -3.04 -1.83 8.18
N ALA A 47 -3.11 -1.46 9.46
CA ALA A 47 -4.12 -0.54 10.02
C ALA A 47 -4.26 0.78 9.24
N GLY A 48 -5.49 1.16 8.91
CA GLY A 48 -5.82 2.41 8.22
C GLY A 48 -5.47 2.46 6.73
N THR A 49 -4.96 1.36 6.15
CA THR A 49 -4.56 1.33 4.74
C THR A 49 -5.75 1.55 3.80
N THR A 50 -6.94 1.03 4.11
CA THR A 50 -8.13 1.26 3.28
C THR A 50 -8.46 2.74 3.18
N GLN A 51 -8.46 3.45 4.31
CA GLN A 51 -8.75 4.89 4.31
C GLN A 51 -7.68 5.67 3.55
N THR A 52 -6.41 5.26 3.65
CA THR A 52 -5.30 5.87 2.91
C THR A 52 -5.49 5.71 1.40
N LEU A 53 -5.82 4.50 0.94
CA LEU A 53 -6.08 4.24 -0.48
C LEU A 53 -7.31 4.98 -1.02
N LEU A 54 -8.32 5.24 -0.17
CA LEU A 54 -9.51 6.02 -0.56
C LEU A 54 -9.28 7.53 -0.52
N SER A 55 -8.36 8.02 0.30
CA SER A 55 -8.07 9.46 0.45
C SER A 55 -7.07 9.97 -0.59
N LEU A 56 -6.07 9.16 -0.98
CA LEU A 56 -5.07 9.54 -1.98
C LEU A 56 -5.64 10.03 -3.32
N PRO A 57 -6.62 9.33 -3.95
CA PRO A 57 -7.28 9.83 -5.15
C PRO A 57 -7.87 11.24 -4.99
N LYS A 58 -8.45 11.53 -3.82
CA LYS A 58 -9.02 12.85 -3.51
C LYS A 58 -7.93 13.90 -3.37
N LEU A 59 -6.84 13.57 -2.67
CA LEU A 59 -5.68 14.45 -2.51
C LEU A 59 -5.05 14.78 -3.87
N PHE A 60 -4.79 13.77 -4.71
CA PHE A 60 -4.23 13.98 -6.05
C PHE A 60 -5.11 14.87 -6.90
N LYS A 61 -6.44 14.66 -6.88
CA LYS A 61 -7.38 15.54 -7.58
C LYS A 61 -7.29 16.99 -7.10
N MET A 62 -7.20 17.24 -5.78
CA MET A 62 -7.06 18.59 -5.24
C MET A 62 -5.73 19.25 -5.62
N GLN A 63 -4.67 18.45 -5.82
CA GLN A 63 -3.34 18.91 -6.23
C GLN A 63 -3.18 19.04 -7.75
N GLY A 64 -4.19 18.66 -8.54
CA GLY A 64 -4.09 18.63 -10.00
C GLY A 64 -3.20 17.51 -10.54
N HIS A 65 -2.98 16.45 -9.75
CA HIS A 65 -2.18 15.28 -10.13
C HIS A 65 -3.07 14.16 -10.70
N PRO A 66 -2.54 13.34 -11.64
CA PRO A 66 -3.23 12.14 -12.09
C PRO A 66 -3.30 11.07 -10.98
N LEU A 67 -4.18 10.08 -11.12
CA LEU A 67 -4.41 9.05 -10.08
C LEU A 67 -3.20 8.13 -9.85
N ASP A 68 -2.37 7.95 -10.87
CA ASP A 68 -1.15 7.16 -10.86
C ASP A 68 0.10 7.99 -10.51
N TRP A 69 -0.07 9.26 -10.12
CA TRP A 69 1.03 10.15 -9.79
C TRP A 69 1.96 9.52 -8.75
N GLY A 70 3.24 9.38 -9.11
CA GLY A 70 4.29 8.75 -8.29
C GLY A 70 4.12 7.25 -8.01
N GLY A 71 3.00 6.64 -8.39
CA GLY A 71 2.71 5.22 -8.14
C GLY A 71 2.36 4.88 -6.70
N TYR A 72 2.04 5.85 -5.83
CA TYR A 72 1.77 5.64 -4.40
C TYR A 72 0.64 4.65 -4.12
N ILE A 73 -0.49 4.79 -4.82
CA ILE A 73 -1.65 3.89 -4.63
C ILE A 73 -1.22 2.45 -4.89
N TRP A 74 -0.45 2.23 -5.96
CA TRP A 74 0.09 0.93 -6.27
C TRP A 74 1.06 0.44 -5.19
N ALA A 75 2.05 1.25 -4.81
CA ALA A 75 3.06 0.87 -3.82
C ALA A 75 2.45 0.53 -2.44
N ILE A 76 1.46 1.30 -1.98
CA ILE A 76 0.76 1.03 -0.71
C ILE A 76 -0.06 -0.26 -0.82
N SER A 77 -0.80 -0.44 -1.92
CA SER A 77 -1.59 -1.66 -2.14
C SER A 77 -0.71 -2.91 -2.22
N GLU A 78 0.45 -2.79 -2.88
CA GLU A 78 1.41 -3.87 -3.05
C GLU A 78 2.11 -4.19 -1.73
N ARG A 79 2.48 -3.19 -0.93
CA ARG A 79 3.02 -3.43 0.42
C ARG A 79 2.00 -4.15 1.30
N ALA A 80 0.74 -3.69 1.33
CA ALA A 80 -0.32 -4.35 2.09
C ALA A 80 -0.51 -5.81 1.64
N ARG A 81 -0.43 -6.07 0.33
CA ARG A 81 -0.45 -7.44 -0.22
C ARG A 81 0.75 -8.27 0.25
N ARG A 82 1.97 -7.72 0.20
CA ARG A 82 3.21 -8.41 0.65
C ARG A 82 3.19 -8.72 2.15
N LEU A 83 2.55 -7.87 2.94
CA LEU A 83 2.33 -8.07 4.38
C LEU A 83 1.19 -9.03 4.70
N GLY A 84 0.45 -9.51 3.69
CA GLY A 84 -0.70 -10.38 3.89
C GLY A 84 -1.83 -9.71 4.67
N CYS A 85 -1.99 -8.38 4.54
CA CYS A 85 -3.02 -7.64 5.27
C CYS A 85 -4.41 -8.13 4.87
N SER A 86 -5.24 -8.47 5.85
CA SER A 86 -6.66 -8.76 5.61
C SER A 86 -7.45 -7.46 5.46
N LYS A 87 -8.64 -7.53 4.85
CA LYS A 87 -9.53 -6.37 4.73
C LYS A 87 -9.89 -5.79 6.10
N ALA A 88 -10.13 -6.64 7.09
CA ALA A 88 -10.45 -6.22 8.46
C ALA A 88 -9.28 -5.47 9.11
N GLU A 89 -8.04 -5.94 8.92
CA GLU A 89 -6.84 -5.25 9.40
C GLU A 89 -6.66 -3.90 8.73
N MET A 90 -6.92 -3.81 7.42
CA MET A 90 -6.81 -2.56 6.67
C MET A 90 -7.88 -1.52 7.00
N ASP A 91 -9.05 -1.99 7.44
CA ASP A 91 -10.19 -1.16 7.83
C ASP A 91 -10.14 -0.71 9.29
N ALA A 92 -9.36 -1.43 10.11
CA ALA A 92 -9.12 -1.03 11.49
C ALA A 92 -8.53 0.39 11.53
N PRO A 93 -8.89 1.20 12.54
CA PRO A 93 -8.25 2.50 12.75
C PRO A 93 -6.74 2.31 12.91
N ASP A 94 -5.97 3.37 12.72
CA ASP A 94 -4.49 3.39 12.75
C ASP A 94 -3.84 2.94 14.08
N GLN A 95 -4.63 2.41 15.02
CA GLN A 95 -4.27 1.92 16.35
C GLN A 95 -3.43 2.93 17.13
N GLY A 96 -3.65 4.23 16.86
CA GLY A 96 -2.95 5.33 17.50
C GLY A 96 -1.51 5.55 17.04
N ARG A 97 -1.11 4.96 15.92
CA ARG A 97 0.20 5.20 15.28
C ARG A 97 0.41 6.67 14.94
N TRP A 98 -0.64 7.38 14.51
CA TRP A 98 -0.56 8.80 14.19
C TRP A 98 -1.16 9.70 15.26
N SER A 99 -2.04 9.17 16.13
CA SER A 99 -2.63 9.94 17.24
C SER A 99 -1.69 10.12 18.45
N SER A 100 -0.68 9.27 18.62
CA SER A 100 0.29 9.35 19.74
C SER A 100 1.44 10.35 19.52
N LYS A 101 1.55 10.98 18.35
CA LYS A 101 2.60 11.99 18.07
C LYS A 101 2.36 13.37 18.70
N SER A 102 1.41 13.53 19.63
CA SER A 102 1.14 14.82 20.31
C SER A 102 1.57 14.89 21.78
N SER A 103 2.39 13.99 22.31
CA SER A 103 2.80 14.02 23.73
C SER A 103 4.28 14.33 24.02
N SER A 104 5.09 14.72 23.02
CA SER A 104 6.51 15.07 23.24
C SER A 104 6.86 16.57 23.16
N ASN A 105 5.88 17.48 23.06
CA ASN A 105 6.10 18.89 23.39
C ASN A 105 5.65 19.16 24.83
N GLN A 106 6.41 18.63 25.79
CA GLN A 106 6.52 19.24 27.11
C GLN A 106 7.21 20.59 26.92
N VAL A 107 6.44 21.63 26.58
CA VAL A 107 6.86 23.01 26.81
C VAL A 107 6.93 23.16 28.33
N LYS A 108 8.13 23.00 28.87
CA LYS A 108 8.42 23.26 30.27
C LYS A 108 8.21 24.77 30.51
N PRO A 109 7.47 25.17 31.56
CA PRO A 109 7.35 26.58 31.95
C PRO A 109 8.71 27.18 32.30
#